data_AF-A0A7C7XG06-F1
#
_entry.id   AF-A0A7C7XG06-F1
#
_cell.length_a   1.000
_cell.length_b   1.000
_cell.length_c   1.000
_cell.angle_alpha   90.00
_cell.angle_beta   90.00
_cell.angle_gamma   90.00
#
_symmetry.space_group_name_H-M   'P 1'
#
loop_
_entity.id
_entity.type
_entity.pdbx_description
1 polymer ?
#
loop_
_entity_poly.entity_id
_entity_poly.type
_entity_poly.pdbx_seq_one_letter_code
_entity_poly.pdbx_strand_id
1 'polypeptide(L)'
;MTLEYVAGKELPGYPQGRVLAMSGVTPVTQLARFVLVLDTSLLEEMRTEFPGIEELLESGVKSIMATPLVHRDEVVEFLATATSVEDAYTPEHVGAAERISAQISGALANSRLHARISRIAQIREILVQIGREASVASNLQDLYAGVINSLKDLFPVDRSAIAVRTENGNSLLNEHVSGIEIEGLEEGQILSLDDMPDGILSKAQLISAYDVDDERIEDPSGGIWAKAGLMSNIRRHFGRVTPLSDS
;
A
#
# COMPACT_ATOMS: atom_id res chain seq x y z
N MET A 1 5.64 -8.73 0.61
CA MET A 1 4.97 -9.74 1.46
C MET A 1 4.65 -9.07 2.78
N THR A 2 3.46 -9.23 3.34
CA THR A 2 3.10 -8.64 4.64
C THR A 2 3.09 -9.71 5.72
N LEU A 3 3.64 -9.41 6.90
CA LEU A 3 3.55 -10.29 8.08
C LEU A 3 2.15 -10.17 8.70
N GLU A 4 1.18 -10.92 8.17
CA GLU A 4 -0.22 -10.79 8.60
C GLU A 4 -0.46 -11.25 10.05
N TYR A 5 0.32 -12.21 10.52
CA TYR A 5 0.24 -12.73 11.89
C TYR A 5 1.62 -13.14 12.37
N VAL A 6 1.96 -12.74 13.60
CA VAL A 6 3.23 -13.10 14.27
C VAL A 6 2.90 -13.59 15.67
N ALA A 7 3.48 -14.72 16.07
CA ALA A 7 3.31 -15.29 17.40
C ALA A 7 4.62 -15.88 17.92
N GLY A 8 4.77 -15.91 19.24
CA GLY A 8 5.97 -16.38 19.92
C GLY A 8 6.75 -15.22 20.55
N LYS A 9 8.07 -15.39 20.67
CA LYS A 9 8.95 -14.32 21.16
C LYS A 9 8.92 -13.17 20.15
N GLU A 10 8.67 -11.96 20.63
CA GLU A 10 8.79 -10.77 19.79
C GLU A 10 10.20 -10.65 19.23
N LEU A 11 10.28 -10.47 17.91
CA LEU A 11 11.51 -10.20 17.19
C LEU A 11 11.55 -8.70 16.89
N PRO A 12 12.48 -7.93 17.47
CA PRO A 12 12.64 -6.52 17.17
C PRO A 12 12.74 -6.29 15.65
N GLY A 13 12.03 -5.28 15.16
CA GLY A 13 11.93 -5.02 13.73
C GLY A 13 10.92 -5.89 12.99
N TYR A 14 10.35 -6.96 13.57
CA TYR A 14 9.39 -7.85 12.90
C TYR A 14 7.97 -7.82 13.51
N PRO A 15 7.33 -6.65 13.62
CA PRO A 15 5.96 -6.59 14.13
C PRO A 15 4.97 -7.17 13.11
N GLN A 16 3.82 -7.61 13.62
CA GLN A 16 2.66 -7.89 12.78
C GLN A 16 2.31 -6.64 11.96
N GLY A 17 2.06 -6.83 10.65
CA GLY A 17 1.79 -5.77 9.70
C GLY A 17 3.03 -5.25 8.95
N ARG A 18 4.26 -5.65 9.32
CA ARG A 18 5.46 -5.27 8.54
C ARG A 18 5.35 -5.77 7.11
N VAL A 19 5.65 -4.89 6.16
CA VAL A 19 5.79 -5.23 4.75
C VAL A 19 7.26 -5.49 4.44
N LEU A 20 7.54 -6.66 3.88
CA LEU A 20 8.85 -7.09 3.40
C LEU A 20 8.89 -6.93 1.88
N ALA A 21 9.80 -6.10 1.39
CA ALA A 21 10.04 -5.93 -0.04
C ALA A 21 10.68 -7.22 -0.60
N MET A 22 9.96 -7.91 -1.49
CA MET A 22 10.43 -9.16 -2.10
C MET A 22 11.25 -8.94 -3.38
N SER A 23 11.54 -7.68 -3.74
CA SER A 23 12.14 -7.29 -5.01
C SER A 23 13.59 -7.76 -5.22
N GLY A 24 14.21 -8.38 -4.21
CA GLY A 24 15.53 -9.02 -4.31
C GLY A 24 15.52 -10.55 -4.30
N VAL A 25 14.36 -11.20 -4.12
CA VAL A 25 14.27 -12.65 -3.95
C VAL A 25 13.96 -13.32 -5.29
N THR A 26 14.45 -14.55 -5.46
CA THR A 26 13.99 -15.51 -6.47
C THR A 26 12.47 -15.39 -6.69
N PRO A 27 11.96 -15.39 -7.95
CA PRO A 27 10.53 -15.21 -8.21
C PRO A 27 9.67 -16.08 -7.29
N VAL A 28 8.59 -15.53 -6.72
CA VAL A 28 7.69 -16.24 -5.77
C VAL A 28 7.23 -17.59 -6.32
N THR A 29 7.14 -17.71 -7.64
CA THR A 29 6.81 -18.95 -8.37
C THR A 29 7.84 -20.07 -8.22
N GLN A 30 9.11 -19.76 -7.95
CA GLN A 30 10.14 -20.75 -7.62
C GLN A 30 10.09 -21.16 -6.15
N LEU A 31 9.80 -20.22 -5.24
CA LEU A 31 9.59 -20.50 -3.82
C LEU A 31 8.35 -21.38 -3.56
N ALA A 32 7.39 -21.37 -4.48
CA ALA A 32 6.19 -22.22 -4.46
C ALA A 32 6.47 -23.73 -4.39
N ARG A 33 7.69 -24.15 -4.76
CA ARG A 33 8.01 -25.55 -5.05
C ARG A 33 8.75 -26.26 -3.93
N PHE A 34 9.22 -25.53 -2.91
CA PHE A 34 10.08 -26.09 -1.88
C PHE A 34 9.83 -25.44 -0.52
N VAL A 35 10.01 -26.21 0.56
CA VAL A 35 10.22 -25.66 1.89
C VAL A 35 11.64 -25.12 1.97
N LEU A 36 11.76 -23.84 2.31
CA LEU A 36 13.05 -23.20 2.49
C LEU A 36 13.50 -23.39 3.94
N VAL A 37 14.67 -23.97 4.15
CA VAL A 37 15.34 -24.03 5.44
C VAL A 37 16.60 -23.18 5.33
N LEU A 38 16.68 -22.15 6.18
CA LEU A 38 17.80 -21.23 6.25
C LEU A 38 18.48 -21.43 7.60
N ASP A 39 19.76 -21.76 7.58
CA ASP A 39 20.64 -21.74 8.75
C ASP A 39 21.34 -20.38 8.87
N THR A 40 22.15 -20.17 9.92
CA THR A 40 22.84 -18.89 10.13
C THR A 40 23.76 -18.55 8.96
N SER A 41 24.43 -19.53 8.35
CA SER A 41 25.36 -19.29 7.25
C SER A 41 24.64 -18.78 6.00
N LEU A 42 23.50 -19.38 5.67
CA LEU A 42 22.70 -18.96 4.52
C LEU A 42 21.98 -17.62 4.78
N LEU A 43 21.53 -17.36 6.02
CA LEU A 43 21.01 -16.05 6.41
C LEU A 43 22.06 -14.96 6.22
N GLU A 44 23.30 -15.23 6.65
CA GLU A 44 24.44 -14.32 6.48
C GLU A 44 24.76 -14.05 5.00
N GLU A 45 24.71 -15.06 4.14
CA GLU A 45 24.88 -14.90 2.69
C GLU A 45 23.77 -14.04 2.06
N MET A 46 22.54 -14.14 2.58
CA MET A 46 21.38 -13.39 2.09
C MET A 46 21.28 -11.95 2.62
N ARG A 47 22.23 -11.50 3.47
CA ARG A 47 22.23 -10.14 4.08
C ARG A 47 22.03 -9.01 3.08
N THR A 48 22.62 -9.14 1.88
CA THR A 48 22.53 -8.09 0.84
C THR A 48 21.27 -8.17 -0.02
N GLU A 49 20.56 -9.30 0.01
CA GLU A 49 19.45 -9.58 -0.91
C GLU A 49 18.07 -9.51 -0.22
N PHE A 50 18.04 -9.64 1.10
CA PHE A 50 16.79 -9.66 1.87
C PHE A 50 16.76 -8.54 2.92
N PRO A 51 16.01 -7.45 2.67
CA PRO A 51 15.77 -6.41 3.67
C PRO A 51 15.17 -6.99 4.95
N GLY A 52 15.82 -6.75 6.08
CA GLY A 52 15.40 -7.26 7.40
C GLY A 52 16.29 -8.37 7.98
N ILE A 53 17.15 -9.02 7.18
CA ILE A 53 18.02 -10.11 7.69
C ILE A 53 18.87 -9.65 8.87
N GLU A 54 19.38 -8.42 8.84
CA GLU A 54 20.20 -7.89 9.93
C GLU A 54 19.43 -7.92 11.25
N GLU A 55 18.20 -7.41 11.26
CA GLU A 55 17.35 -7.41 12.45
C GLU A 55 16.99 -8.83 12.91
N LEU A 56 16.85 -9.80 11.99
CA LEU A 56 16.68 -11.22 12.35
C LEU A 56 17.92 -11.76 13.06
N LEU A 57 19.11 -11.55 12.49
CA LEU A 57 20.38 -12.02 13.05
C LEU A 57 20.65 -11.37 14.42
N GLU A 58 20.47 -10.06 14.53
CA GLU A 58 20.62 -9.30 15.78
C GLU A 58 19.63 -9.74 16.87
N SER A 59 18.44 -10.20 16.48
CA SER A 59 17.45 -10.77 17.42
C SER A 59 17.82 -12.17 17.95
N GLY A 60 18.90 -12.75 17.44
CA GLY A 60 19.44 -14.06 17.81
C GLY A 60 18.79 -15.22 17.07
N VAL A 61 18.12 -14.98 15.95
CA VAL A 61 17.62 -16.05 15.07
C VAL A 61 18.78 -16.73 14.37
N LYS A 62 18.75 -18.06 14.36
CA LYS A 62 19.79 -18.92 13.78
C LYS A 62 19.26 -19.95 12.79
N SER A 63 17.95 -20.22 12.82
CA SER A 63 17.32 -21.08 11.84
C SER A 63 15.93 -20.61 11.52
N ILE A 64 15.58 -20.62 10.23
CA ILE A 64 14.26 -20.29 9.71
C ILE A 64 13.77 -21.42 8.80
N MET A 65 12.52 -21.82 8.95
CA MET A 65 11.82 -22.67 8.00
C MET A 65 10.62 -21.92 7.46
N ALA A 66 10.55 -21.74 6.14
CA ALA A 66 9.45 -21.10 5.45
C ALA A 66 8.81 -22.08 4.46
N THR A 67 7.51 -22.30 4.61
CA THR A 67 6.72 -23.22 3.78
C THR A 67 5.67 -22.43 3.00
N PRO A 68 5.58 -22.59 1.67
CA PRO A 68 4.53 -21.93 0.89
C PRO A 68 3.16 -22.55 1.19
N LEU A 69 2.16 -21.69 1.30
CA LEU A 69 0.74 -22.06 1.38
C LEU A 69 0.14 -21.96 -0.02
N VAL A 70 0.00 -23.11 -0.69
CA VAL A 70 -0.37 -23.19 -2.10
C VAL A 70 -1.83 -23.59 -2.26
N HIS A 71 -2.57 -22.85 -3.08
CA HIS A 71 -3.94 -23.22 -3.49
C HIS A 71 -4.06 -23.08 -5.00
N ARG A 72 -4.48 -24.16 -5.69
CA ARG A 72 -4.63 -24.20 -7.17
C ARG A 72 -3.36 -23.75 -7.91
N ASP A 73 -2.22 -24.31 -7.52
CA ASP A 73 -0.89 -24.03 -8.10
C ASP A 73 -0.40 -22.58 -7.93
N GLU A 74 -1.08 -21.77 -7.12
CA GLU A 74 -0.67 -20.42 -6.78
C GLU A 74 -0.27 -20.33 -5.30
N VAL A 75 0.86 -19.65 -5.03
CA VAL A 75 1.26 -19.33 -3.64
C VAL A 75 0.35 -18.23 -3.13
N VAL A 76 -0.43 -18.55 -2.11
CA VAL A 76 -1.29 -17.60 -1.43
C VAL A 76 -0.50 -16.89 -0.34
N GLU A 77 0.28 -17.63 0.44
CA GLU A 77 0.99 -17.17 1.64
C GLU A 77 2.25 -17.98 1.94
N PHE A 78 2.97 -17.61 2.99
CA PHE A 78 4.04 -18.41 3.58
C PHE A 78 3.78 -18.60 5.07
N LEU A 79 3.97 -19.82 5.54
CA LEU A 79 4.12 -20.14 6.96
C LEU A 79 5.61 -20.15 7.28
N ALA A 80 6.06 -19.21 8.12
CA ALA A 80 7.45 -19.13 8.56
C ALA A 80 7.58 -19.43 10.06
N THR A 81 8.64 -20.15 10.41
CA THR A 81 9.04 -20.43 11.78
C THR A 81 10.52 -20.07 11.95
N ALA A 82 10.86 -19.42 13.05
CA ALA A 82 12.22 -18.97 13.34
C ALA A 82 12.62 -19.39 14.75
N THR A 83 13.90 -19.72 14.95
CA THR A 83 14.44 -20.16 16.24
C THR A 83 15.88 -19.70 16.44
N SER A 84 16.29 -19.57 17.70
CA SER A 84 17.67 -19.26 18.10
C SER A 84 18.56 -20.50 18.22
N VAL A 85 18.06 -21.67 17.82
CA VAL A 85 18.80 -22.94 17.76
C VAL A 85 19.36 -23.09 16.35
N GLU A 86 20.65 -23.39 16.24
CA GLU A 86 21.32 -23.69 14.96
C GLU A 86 20.82 -25.03 14.40
N ASP A 87 20.72 -25.15 13.07
CA ASP A 87 20.34 -26.38 12.35
C ASP A 87 19.07 -27.07 12.90
N ALA A 88 18.09 -26.28 13.35
CA ALA A 88 16.98 -26.80 14.15
C ALA A 88 15.95 -27.64 13.38
N TYR A 89 15.88 -27.49 12.05
CA TYR A 89 14.83 -28.10 11.23
C TYR A 89 15.34 -29.36 10.52
N THR A 90 14.76 -30.51 10.88
CA THR A 90 15.07 -31.81 10.28
C THR A 90 14.11 -32.13 9.13
N PRO A 91 14.38 -33.16 8.32
CA PRO A 91 13.45 -33.62 7.29
C PRO A 91 12.05 -33.94 7.82
N GLU A 92 11.94 -34.43 9.06
CA GLU A 92 10.65 -34.69 9.72
C GLU A 92 9.88 -33.39 9.99
N HIS A 93 10.57 -32.32 10.42
CA HIS A 93 9.97 -31.00 10.61
C HIS A 93 9.47 -30.42 9.28
N VAL A 94 10.28 -30.54 8.22
CA VAL A 94 9.91 -30.13 6.86
C VAL A 94 8.66 -30.86 6.39
N GLY A 95 8.64 -32.19 6.46
CA GLY A 95 7.48 -32.98 6.03
C GLY A 95 6.22 -32.71 6.87
N ALA A 96 6.37 -32.37 8.16
CA ALA A 96 5.24 -31.92 8.97
C ALA A 96 4.70 -30.56 8.51
N ALA A 97 5.58 -29.59 8.25
CA ALA A 97 5.21 -28.27 7.78
C ALA A 97 4.51 -28.31 6.42
N GLU A 98 4.96 -29.17 5.50
CA GLU A 98 4.29 -29.41 4.21
C GLU A 98 2.85 -29.90 4.39
N ARG A 99 2.63 -30.90 5.27
CA ARG A 99 1.29 -31.45 5.53
C ARG A 99 0.36 -30.43 6.17
N ILE A 100 0.87 -29.67 7.14
CA ILE A 100 0.12 -28.59 7.80
C ILE A 100 -0.28 -27.53 6.76
N SER A 101 0.69 -27.09 5.96
CA SER A 101 0.49 -26.11 4.91
C SER A 101 -0.56 -26.56 3.89
N ALA A 102 -0.48 -27.80 3.40
CA ALA A 102 -1.46 -28.38 2.49
C ALA A 102 -2.89 -28.38 3.08
N GLN A 103 -3.03 -28.59 4.39
CA GLN A 103 -4.32 -28.63 5.06
C GLN A 103 -4.94 -27.23 5.25
N ILE A 104 -4.13 -26.21 5.55
CA ILE A 104 -4.64 -24.86 5.87
C ILE A 104 -4.78 -23.95 4.63
N SER A 105 -4.03 -24.20 3.56
CA SER A 105 -3.93 -23.31 2.40
C SER A 105 -5.28 -22.98 1.76
N GLY A 106 -6.15 -23.98 1.59
CA GLY A 106 -7.47 -23.78 0.97
C GLY A 106 -8.43 -22.93 1.82
N ALA A 107 -8.43 -23.14 3.15
CA ALA A 107 -9.25 -22.36 4.06
C ALA A 107 -8.80 -20.89 4.10
N LEU A 108 -7.49 -20.68 4.09
CA LEU A 108 -6.90 -19.35 4.11
C LEU A 108 -7.12 -18.58 2.80
N ALA A 109 -6.97 -19.26 1.65
CA ALA A 109 -7.32 -18.72 0.34
C ALA A 109 -8.79 -18.27 0.27
N ASN A 110 -9.71 -19.10 0.77
CA ASN A 110 -11.14 -18.77 0.84
C ASN A 110 -11.40 -17.58 1.78
N SER A 111 -10.79 -17.56 2.96
CA SER A 111 -10.93 -16.46 3.92
C SER A 111 -10.52 -15.12 3.30
N ARG A 112 -9.36 -15.08 2.64
CA ARG A 112 -8.88 -13.90 1.91
C ARG A 112 -9.79 -13.48 0.78
N LEU A 113 -10.28 -14.44 -0.01
CA LEU A 113 -11.22 -14.16 -1.08
C LEU A 113 -12.51 -13.55 -0.53
N HIS A 114 -13.05 -14.10 0.56
CA HIS A 114 -14.23 -13.57 1.24
C HIS A 114 -13.99 -12.16 1.80
N ALA A 115 -12.84 -11.91 2.43
CA ALA A 115 -12.47 -10.59 2.92
C ALA A 115 -12.39 -9.56 1.76
N ARG A 116 -11.78 -9.95 0.64
CA ARG A 116 -11.69 -9.11 -0.57
C ARG A 116 -13.06 -8.81 -1.17
N ILE A 117 -13.92 -9.82 -1.31
CA ILE A 117 -15.29 -9.66 -1.80
C ILE A 117 -16.07 -8.71 -0.89
N SER A 118 -15.97 -8.91 0.43
CA SER A 118 -16.67 -8.08 1.41
C SER A 118 -16.22 -6.62 1.34
N ARG A 119 -14.91 -6.39 1.22
CA ARG A 119 -14.35 -5.03 1.05
C ARG A 119 -14.82 -4.36 -0.24
N ILE A 120 -14.83 -5.11 -1.36
CA ILE A 120 -15.33 -4.59 -2.65
C ILE A 120 -16.83 -4.27 -2.55
N ALA A 121 -17.61 -5.11 -1.89
CA ALA A 121 -19.04 -4.87 -1.69
C ALA A 121 -19.28 -3.59 -0.87
N GLN A 122 -18.55 -3.41 0.24
CA GLN A 122 -18.60 -2.19 1.06
C GLN A 122 -18.25 -0.94 0.24
N ILE A 123 -17.15 -0.96 -0.51
CA ILE A 123 -16.75 0.16 -1.37
C ILE A 123 -17.83 0.47 -2.40
N ARG A 124 -18.44 -0.56 -3.01
CA ARG A 124 -19.54 -0.36 -3.98
C ARG A 124 -20.75 0.28 -3.34
N GLU A 125 -21.15 -0.16 -2.15
CA GLU A 125 -22.29 0.41 -1.43
C GLU A 125 -22.09 1.91 -1.17
N ILE A 126 -20.89 2.26 -0.70
CA ILE A 126 -20.46 3.62 -0.49
C ILE A 126 -20.52 4.44 -1.79
N LEU A 127 -19.97 3.92 -2.88
CA LEU A 127 -19.99 4.63 -4.18
C LEU A 127 -21.41 4.86 -4.69
N VAL A 128 -22.32 3.91 -4.49
CA VAL A 128 -23.73 4.08 -4.84
C VAL A 128 -24.37 5.15 -3.95
N GLN A 129 -24.05 5.19 -2.65
CA GLN A 129 -24.53 6.23 -1.76
C GLN A 129 -24.08 7.62 -2.20
N ILE A 130 -22.78 7.80 -2.48
CA ILE A 130 -22.22 9.03 -3.03
C ILE A 130 -22.96 9.42 -4.32
N GLY A 131 -23.16 8.48 -5.23
CA GLY A 131 -23.87 8.72 -6.49
C GLY A 131 -25.33 9.16 -6.29
N ARG A 132 -26.04 8.63 -5.29
CA ARG A 132 -27.40 9.05 -4.95
C ARG A 132 -27.42 10.46 -4.37
N GLU A 133 -26.57 10.75 -3.39
CA GLU A 133 -26.46 12.09 -2.79
C GLU A 133 -26.13 13.15 -3.85
N ALA A 134 -25.18 12.81 -4.72
CA ALA A 134 -24.83 13.62 -5.88
C ALA A 134 -26.01 13.87 -6.83
N SER A 135 -26.85 12.86 -7.09
CA SER A 135 -27.99 12.98 -8.02
C SER A 135 -29.13 13.88 -7.52
N VAL A 136 -29.21 14.10 -6.21
CA VAL A 136 -30.26 14.93 -5.58
C VAL A 136 -29.83 16.41 -5.49
N ALA A 137 -28.55 16.70 -5.72
CA ALA A 137 -28.03 18.06 -5.66
C ALA A 137 -28.75 19.00 -6.63
N SER A 138 -29.15 20.16 -6.13
CA SER A 138 -29.92 21.15 -6.91
C SER A 138 -29.03 22.03 -7.79
N ASN A 139 -27.74 22.05 -7.52
CA ASN A 139 -26.70 22.80 -8.20
C ASN A 139 -25.31 22.16 -7.93
N LEU A 140 -24.26 22.68 -8.59
CA LEU A 140 -22.90 22.15 -8.46
C LEU A 140 -22.31 22.32 -7.05
N GLN A 141 -22.58 23.42 -6.36
CA GLN A 141 -22.14 23.62 -4.97
C GLN A 141 -22.70 22.54 -4.03
N ASP A 142 -24.00 22.26 -4.11
CA ASP A 142 -24.64 21.21 -3.30
C ASP A 142 -24.07 19.83 -3.62
N LEU A 143 -23.76 19.58 -4.89
CA LEU A 143 -23.14 18.33 -5.35
C LEU A 143 -21.75 18.16 -4.74
N TYR A 144 -20.90 19.17 -4.84
CA TYR A 144 -19.54 19.14 -4.33
C TYR A 144 -19.51 18.97 -2.81
N ALA A 145 -20.35 19.72 -2.08
CA ALA A 145 -20.47 19.60 -0.64
C ALA A 145 -20.97 18.20 -0.22
N GLY A 146 -21.96 17.65 -0.92
CA GLY A 146 -22.49 16.31 -0.67
C GLY A 146 -21.42 15.22 -0.83
N VAL A 147 -20.71 15.21 -1.97
CA VAL A 147 -19.64 14.25 -2.23
C VAL A 147 -18.54 14.33 -1.17
N ILE A 148 -18.10 15.54 -0.81
CA ILE A 148 -17.03 15.73 0.17
C ILE A 148 -17.46 15.29 1.57
N ASN A 149 -18.70 15.57 1.98
CA ASN A 149 -19.20 15.13 3.28
C ASN A 149 -19.27 13.60 3.35
N SER A 150 -19.78 12.95 2.31
CA SER A 150 -19.72 11.49 2.16
C SER A 150 -18.28 10.95 2.27
N LEU A 151 -17.28 11.65 1.71
CA LEU A 151 -15.87 11.24 1.81
C LEU A 151 -15.29 11.39 3.23
N LYS A 152 -15.70 12.42 3.98
CA LYS A 152 -15.26 12.64 5.37
C LYS A 152 -15.72 11.55 6.33
N ASP A 153 -16.86 10.92 6.04
CA ASP A 153 -17.36 9.79 6.84
C ASP A 153 -16.52 8.51 6.64
N LEU A 154 -15.72 8.46 5.57
CA LEU A 154 -14.94 7.28 5.19
C LEU A 154 -13.46 7.41 5.52
N PHE A 155 -12.92 8.62 5.44
CA PHE A 155 -11.50 8.89 5.62
C PHE A 155 -11.32 10.14 6.48
N PRO A 156 -10.26 10.20 7.30
CA PRO A 156 -9.86 11.44 7.95
C PRO A 156 -9.44 12.45 6.86
N VAL A 157 -10.29 13.45 6.63
CA VAL A 157 -10.06 14.51 5.62
C VAL A 157 -10.01 15.84 6.34
N ASP A 158 -8.79 16.38 6.48
CA ASP A 158 -8.56 17.70 7.07
C ASP A 158 -8.87 18.84 6.08
N ARG A 159 -8.70 18.58 4.78
CA ARG A 159 -9.01 19.50 3.69
C ARG A 159 -9.34 18.75 2.40
N SER A 160 -10.30 19.27 1.64
CA SER A 160 -10.73 18.79 0.33
C SER A 160 -10.89 19.97 -0.62
N ALA A 161 -10.47 19.84 -1.87
CA ALA A 161 -10.68 20.86 -2.89
C ALA A 161 -11.06 20.21 -4.23
N ILE A 162 -11.96 20.86 -4.96
CA ILE A 162 -12.29 20.54 -6.35
C ILE A 162 -11.79 21.70 -7.19
N ALA A 163 -10.89 21.41 -8.12
CA ALA A 163 -10.30 22.40 -9.01
C ALA A 163 -10.63 22.06 -10.46
N VAL A 164 -11.05 23.05 -11.23
CA VAL A 164 -11.41 22.90 -12.64
C VAL A 164 -10.45 23.69 -13.51
N ARG A 165 -10.09 23.12 -14.65
CA ARG A 165 -9.19 23.77 -15.60
C ARG A 165 -9.89 24.96 -16.26
N THR A 166 -9.22 26.11 -16.25
CA THR A 166 -9.68 27.31 -16.96
C THR A 166 -9.56 27.12 -18.48
N GLU A 167 -10.31 27.92 -19.25
CA GLU A 167 -10.37 27.80 -20.73
C GLU A 167 -8.99 27.95 -21.43
N ASN A 168 -8.06 28.69 -20.83
CA ASN A 168 -6.69 28.87 -21.32
C ASN A 168 -5.82 27.60 -21.19
N GLY A 169 -6.31 26.56 -20.50
CA GLY A 169 -5.65 25.29 -20.32
C GLY A 169 -4.50 25.27 -19.30
N ASN A 170 -4.00 26.42 -18.84
CA ASN A 170 -2.79 26.49 -18.00
C ASN A 170 -3.03 27.02 -16.58
N SER A 171 -4.28 27.11 -16.17
CA SER A 171 -4.64 27.46 -14.81
C SER A 171 -5.76 26.55 -14.29
N LEU A 172 -5.86 26.46 -12.97
CA LEU A 172 -6.91 25.75 -12.26
C LEU A 172 -7.67 26.74 -11.38
N LEU A 173 -8.99 26.75 -11.47
CA LEU A 173 -9.87 27.45 -10.54
C LEU A 173 -10.23 26.49 -9.42
N ASN A 174 -9.96 26.85 -8.16
CA ASN A 174 -10.52 26.14 -7.02
C ASN A 174 -12.01 26.45 -6.93
N GLU A 175 -12.82 25.59 -7.52
CA GLU A 175 -14.28 25.80 -7.61
C GLU A 175 -14.99 25.49 -6.30
N HIS A 176 -14.44 24.57 -5.49
CA HIS A 176 -14.94 24.32 -4.15
C HIS A 176 -13.85 23.90 -3.18
N VAL A 177 -13.90 24.40 -1.95
CA VAL A 177 -12.96 24.07 -0.88
C VAL A 177 -13.72 23.79 0.41
N SER A 178 -13.29 22.75 1.14
CA SER A 178 -13.83 22.45 2.48
C SER A 178 -12.73 21.95 3.40
N GLY A 179 -12.86 22.23 4.70
CA GLY A 179 -11.86 21.88 5.73
C GLY A 179 -10.94 23.05 6.06
N ILE A 180 -9.68 22.77 6.40
CA ILE A 180 -8.68 23.78 6.74
C ILE A 180 -8.50 24.77 5.57
N GLU A 181 -8.62 26.07 5.81
CA GLU A 181 -8.33 27.12 4.83
C GLU A 181 -6.83 27.35 4.66
N ILE A 182 -6.40 27.67 3.43
CA ILE A 182 -5.00 27.93 3.11
C ILE A 182 -4.95 29.17 2.24
N GLU A 183 -4.13 30.13 2.65
CA GLU A 183 -3.94 31.40 1.95
C GLU A 183 -3.45 31.16 0.51
N GLY A 184 -4.13 31.75 -0.47
CA GLY A 184 -3.83 31.58 -1.90
C GLY A 184 -4.35 30.28 -2.53
N LEU A 185 -5.07 29.46 -1.76
CA LEU A 185 -5.77 28.26 -2.24
C LEU A 185 -7.25 28.29 -1.83
N GLU A 186 -7.83 29.46 -1.58
CA GLU A 186 -9.25 29.57 -1.22
C GLU A 186 -10.18 29.19 -2.40
N GLU A 187 -11.46 29.00 -2.09
CA GLU A 187 -12.49 28.88 -3.12
C GLU A 187 -12.52 30.16 -3.98
N GLY A 188 -12.59 30.01 -5.29
CA GLY A 188 -12.51 31.09 -6.26
C GLY A 188 -11.09 31.48 -6.68
N GLN A 189 -10.03 30.96 -6.05
CA GLN A 189 -8.66 31.26 -6.46
C GLN A 189 -8.28 30.59 -7.77
N ILE A 190 -7.58 31.34 -8.61
CA ILE A 190 -6.98 30.84 -9.84
C ILE A 190 -5.51 30.54 -9.59
N LEU A 191 -5.15 29.28 -9.76
CA LEU A 191 -3.80 28.76 -9.68
C LEU A 191 -3.22 28.65 -11.08
N SER A 192 -2.28 29.53 -11.41
CA SER A 192 -1.48 29.37 -12.62
C SER A 192 -0.55 28.18 -12.43
N LEU A 193 -0.58 27.24 -13.38
CA LEU A 193 0.37 26.14 -13.40
C LEU A 193 1.79 26.69 -13.67
N ASP A 194 1.95 27.76 -14.45
CA ASP A 194 3.26 28.36 -14.71
C ASP A 194 3.91 29.00 -13.48
N ASP A 195 3.11 29.46 -12.52
CA ASP A 195 3.61 30.07 -11.28
C ASP A 195 3.95 29.01 -10.22
N MET A 196 3.58 27.75 -10.46
CA MET A 196 4.01 26.65 -9.63
C MET A 196 5.48 26.35 -9.92
N PRO A 197 6.34 26.24 -8.89
CA PRO A 197 7.68 25.74 -9.07
C PRO A 197 7.68 24.49 -9.96
N ASP A 198 8.56 24.43 -10.97
CA ASP A 198 8.68 23.27 -11.87
C ASP A 198 8.79 21.95 -11.09
N GLY A 199 9.37 22.00 -9.88
CA GLY A 199 9.43 20.89 -8.95
C GLY A 199 8.08 20.38 -8.43
N ILE A 200 7.03 21.20 -8.32
CA ILE A 200 5.66 20.77 -7.94
C ILE A 200 5.00 20.03 -9.10
N LEU A 201 5.01 20.64 -10.29
CA LEU A 201 4.32 20.09 -11.45
C LEU A 201 5.00 18.84 -12.01
N SER A 202 6.33 18.79 -11.96
CA SER A 202 7.10 17.59 -12.36
C SER A 202 7.05 16.46 -11.34
N LYS A 203 6.74 16.76 -10.05
CA LYS A 203 6.61 15.76 -8.98
C LYS A 203 5.17 15.32 -8.69
N ALA A 204 4.16 16.04 -9.18
CA ALA A 204 2.76 15.66 -9.01
C ALA A 204 2.40 14.43 -9.87
N GLN A 205 1.86 13.38 -9.25
CA GLN A 205 1.35 12.18 -9.93
C GLN A 205 -0.06 11.85 -9.46
N LEU A 206 -0.83 11.21 -10.34
CA LEU A 206 -2.09 10.56 -10.00
C LEU A 206 -1.80 9.35 -9.11
N ILE A 207 -2.21 9.39 -7.85
CA ILE A 207 -2.11 8.25 -6.94
C ILE A 207 -3.38 7.41 -7.12
N SER A 208 -3.23 6.19 -7.65
CA SER A 208 -4.30 5.19 -7.64
C SER A 208 -4.27 4.42 -6.32
N ALA A 209 -5.39 3.81 -5.93
CA ALA A 209 -5.56 3.06 -4.67
C ALA A 209 -4.59 1.86 -4.50
N TYR A 210 -3.73 1.57 -5.47
CA TYR A 210 -2.77 0.46 -5.49
C TYR A 210 -1.31 0.88 -5.20
N ASP A 211 -1.00 2.17 -5.04
CA ASP A 211 0.38 2.69 -5.01
C ASP A 211 0.90 3.16 -3.62
N VAL A 212 0.21 2.85 -2.52
CA VAL A 212 0.41 3.55 -1.22
C VAL A 212 1.56 3.00 -0.34
N ASP A 213 2.18 1.88 -0.69
CA ASP A 213 2.96 1.07 0.26
C ASP A 213 4.50 1.30 0.32
N ASP A 214 5.07 2.39 -0.20
CA ASP A 214 6.53 2.60 -0.09
C ASP A 214 7.00 4.02 0.32
N GLU A 215 8.06 4.04 1.13
CA GLU A 215 8.51 5.09 2.05
C GLU A 215 9.32 6.23 1.42
N ARG A 216 8.86 7.46 1.65
CA ARG A 216 9.54 8.70 2.08
C ARG A 216 8.82 9.91 1.51
N ILE A 217 8.34 10.75 2.41
CA ILE A 217 7.52 11.93 2.11
C ILE A 217 8.47 13.11 1.86
N GLU A 218 8.65 13.50 0.60
CA GLU A 218 9.14 14.85 0.28
C GLU A 218 7.92 15.74 0.07
N ASP A 219 7.89 16.95 0.65
CA ASP A 219 6.84 17.93 0.37
C ASP A 219 7.19 18.70 -0.91
N PRO A 220 6.60 18.38 -2.08
CA PRO A 220 6.91 19.11 -3.30
C PRO A 220 6.35 20.53 -3.28
N SER A 221 5.37 20.86 -2.43
CA SER A 221 4.66 22.15 -2.42
C SER A 221 5.50 23.36 -1.98
N GLY A 222 6.79 23.16 -1.68
CA GLY A 222 7.63 24.21 -1.10
C GLY A 222 7.21 24.60 0.33
N GLY A 223 6.51 23.72 1.05
CA GLY A 223 6.11 23.95 2.45
C GLY A 223 4.73 24.59 2.62
N ILE A 224 3.95 24.80 1.55
CA ILE A 224 2.62 25.43 1.63
C ILE A 224 1.69 24.58 2.51
N TRP A 225 1.68 23.26 2.34
CA TRP A 225 0.88 22.35 3.16
C TRP A 225 1.40 22.31 4.61
N ALA A 226 2.71 22.23 4.79
CA ALA A 226 3.33 22.19 6.12
C ALA A 226 3.07 23.45 6.96
N LYS A 227 3.07 24.64 6.33
CA LYS A 227 2.73 25.92 6.99
C LYS A 227 1.26 25.98 7.45
N ALA A 228 0.37 25.27 6.76
CA ALA A 228 -1.03 25.11 7.14
C ALA A 228 -1.26 23.97 8.16
N GLY A 229 -0.20 23.33 8.65
CA GLY A 229 -0.29 22.20 9.59
C GLY A 229 -0.69 20.88 8.94
N LEU A 230 -0.68 20.78 7.61
CA LEU A 230 -1.02 19.59 6.84
C LEU A 230 0.26 18.83 6.41
N MET A 231 0.20 17.49 6.42
CA MET A 231 1.26 16.68 5.83
C MET A 231 1.04 16.52 4.31
N SER A 232 2.03 16.91 3.52
CA SER A 232 2.04 16.79 2.05
C SER A 232 2.41 15.37 1.64
N ASN A 233 1.54 14.65 0.92
CA ASN A 233 1.73 13.20 0.64
C ASN A 233 1.86 12.86 -0.86
N ILE A 234 2.52 13.70 -1.67
CA ILE A 234 2.74 13.40 -3.10
C ILE A 234 3.98 12.49 -3.25
N ARG A 235 3.82 11.28 -3.83
CA ARG A 235 4.88 10.25 -3.98
C ARG A 235 5.16 9.90 -5.45
N ARG A 236 6.39 9.48 -5.78
CA ARG A 236 6.89 9.11 -7.13
C ARG A 236 6.82 7.59 -7.38
N HIS A 237 6.31 7.15 -8.53
CA HIS A 237 6.83 5.93 -9.18
C HIS A 237 6.82 6.01 -10.72
N PHE A 238 7.89 5.48 -11.34
CA PHE A 238 8.01 5.39 -12.80
C PHE A 238 7.28 4.15 -13.31
N GLY A 239 6.30 4.35 -14.20
CA GLY A 239 5.80 3.34 -15.11
C GLY A 239 5.56 4.00 -16.46
N ARG A 240 6.30 3.58 -17.50
CA ARG A 240 6.05 4.00 -18.88
C ARG A 240 4.59 3.66 -19.23
N VAL A 241 3.75 4.68 -19.42
CA VAL A 241 2.52 4.52 -20.21
C VAL A 241 2.98 4.43 -21.66
N THR A 242 3.02 3.21 -22.20
CA THR A 242 3.09 3.01 -23.64
C THR A 242 1.82 3.65 -24.24
N PRO A 243 1.92 4.49 -25.29
CA PRO A 243 0.72 4.91 -26.00
C PRO A 243 0.04 3.66 -26.55
N LEU A 244 -1.26 3.52 -26.31
CA LEU A 244 -2.11 2.66 -27.12
C LEU A 244 -1.95 3.14 -28.55
N SER A 245 -1.23 2.38 -29.38
CA SER A 245 -1.24 2.56 -30.82
C SER A 245 -2.65 2.25 -31.30
N ASP A 246 -3.27 3.23 -31.95
CA ASP A 246 -4.52 3.07 -32.68
C ASP A 246 -4.44 1.82 -33.58
N SER A 247 -5.46 0.97 -33.45
CA SER A 247 -5.77 -0.13 -34.38
C SER A 247 -6.94 0.29 -35.25
#